data_AF-A0A6V7ME27-F1
#
_entry.id   AF-A0A6V7ME27-F1
#
_cell.length_a   1.000
_cell.length_b   1.000
_cell.length_c   1.000
_cell.angle_alpha   90.00
_cell.angle_beta   90.00
_cell.angle_gamma   90.00
#
_symmetry.space_group_name_H-M   'P 1'
#
loop_
_entity.id
_entity.type
_entity.pdbx_description
1 polymer ?
#
loop_
_entity_poly.entity_id
_entity_poly.type
_entity_poly.pdbx_seq_one_letter_code
_entity_poly.pdbx_strand_id
1 'polypeptide(L)' 'PTYFPQRCAKIIANGKQIGKMGILHPDVIQKFELNLPCSSIEINIEPFL' A
#
# COMPACT_ATOMS: atom_id res chain seq x y z
N PRO A 1 8.63 2.36 -8.22
CA PRO A 1 7.24 2.49 -7.69
C PRO A 1 7.08 1.57 -6.48
N THR A 2 6.33 1.97 -5.44
CA THR A 2 6.16 1.12 -4.24
C THR A 2 5.31 -0.12 -4.52
N TYR A 3 4.28 0.03 -5.36
CA TYR A 3 3.31 -1.02 -5.67
C TYR A 3 3.39 -1.45 -7.14
N PHE A 4 2.95 -2.68 -7.42
CA PHE A 4 2.77 -3.18 -8.77
C PHE A 4 1.65 -2.38 -9.48
N PRO A 5 1.87 -1.89 -10.71
CA PRO A 5 0.87 -1.13 -11.45
C PRO A 5 -0.46 -1.88 -11.56
N GLN A 6 -1.57 -1.17 -11.44
CA GLN A 6 -2.95 -1.73 -11.47
C GLN A 6 -3.30 -2.69 -10.32
N ARG A 7 -2.38 -2.99 -9.41
CA ARG A 7 -2.62 -3.79 -8.19
C ARG A 7 -2.42 -2.95 -6.93
N CYS A 8 -2.93 -1.73 -6.98
CA CYS A 8 -2.92 -0.78 -5.88
C CYS A 8 -4.23 0.01 -5.81
N ALA A 9 -4.58 0.47 -4.62
CA ALA A 9 -5.80 1.21 -4.33
C ALA A 9 -5.53 2.34 -3.35
N LYS A 10 -6.33 3.40 -3.46
CA LYS A 10 -6.43 4.46 -2.45
C LYS A 10 -7.50 4.09 -1.44
N ILE A 11 -7.24 4.35 -0.16
CA ILE A 11 -8.22 4.14 0.90
C ILE A 11 -8.90 5.47 1.16
N ILE A 12 -10.21 5.50 0.98
CA ILE A 12 -11.03 6.71 1.12
C ILE A 12 -11.96 6.53 2.32
N ALA A 13 -11.94 7.49 3.23
CA ALA A 13 -12.91 7.62 4.32
C ALA A 13 -13.41 9.06 4.37
N ASN A 14 -14.72 9.26 4.58
CA ASN A 14 -15.34 10.60 4.63
C ASN A 14 -14.99 11.48 3.42
N GLY A 15 -14.91 10.88 2.23
CA GLY A 15 -14.53 11.57 0.99
C GLY A 15 -13.07 12.01 0.89
N LYS A 16 -12.23 11.72 1.89
CA LYS A 16 -10.80 12.03 1.90
C LYS A 16 -9.96 10.77 1.75
N GLN A 17 -8.85 10.87 1.03
CA GLN A 17 -7.86 9.79 1.00
C GLN A 17 -7.14 9.73 2.35
N ILE A 18 -7.30 8.62 3.05
CA ILE A 18 -6.66 8.38 4.36
C ILE A 18 -5.48 7.41 4.26
N GLY A 19 -5.28 6.79 3.10
CA GLY A 19 -4.26 5.75 2.98
C GLY A 19 -4.12 5.18 1.58
N LYS A 20 -3.34 4.11 1.50
CA LYS A 20 -3.06 3.36 0.27
C LYS A 20 -2.82 1.89 0.61
N MET A 21 -3.13 1.02 -0.33
CA MET A 21 -2.81 -0.40 -0.23
C MET A 21 -2.46 -0.97 -1.59
N GLY A 22 -1.76 -2.10 -1.60
CA GLY A 22 -1.47 -2.82 -2.83
C GLY A 22 -0.43 -3.90 -2.68
N ILE A 23 -0.17 -4.58 -3.80
CA ILE A 23 0.90 -5.57 -3.91
C ILE A 23 2.22 -4.82 -4.14
N LEU A 24 3.25 -5.11 -3.35
CA LEU A 24 4.56 -4.49 -3.51
C LEU A 24 5.15 -4.80 -4.89
N HIS A 25 5.83 -3.82 -5.47
CA HIS A 25 6.55 -4.03 -6.72
C HIS A 25 7.70 -5.05 -6.50
N PRO A 26 7.99 -5.94 -7.46
CA PRO A 26 9.08 -6.92 -7.35
C PRO A 26 10.43 -6.30 -6.94
N ASP A 27 10.79 -5.14 -7.49
CA ASP A 27 12.01 -4.40 -7.09
C ASP A 27 12.07 -4.06 -5.60
N VAL A 28 10.93 -3.80 -4.96
CA VAL A 28 10.86 -3.53 -3.52
C VAL A 28 11.05 -4.83 -2.75
N ILE A 29 10.32 -5.88 -3.12
CA ILE A 29 10.46 -7.21 -2.52
C ILE A 29 11.93 -7.66 -2.56
N GLN A 30 12.61 -7.49 -3.71
CA GLN A 30 14.01 -7.85 -3.87
C GLN A 30 14.96 -7.00 -3.02
N LYS A 31 14.76 -5.67 -2.97
CA LYS A 31 15.60 -4.76 -2.18
C LYS A 31 15.49 -4.98 -0.67
N PHE A 32 14.35 -5.51 -0.22
CA PHE A 32 14.09 -5.84 1.19
C PHE A 32 14.26 -7.34 1.48
N GLU A 33 14.82 -8.11 0.54
CA GLU A 33 15.10 -9.55 0.69
C GLU A 33 13.87 -10.37 1.15
N LEU A 34 12.69 -9.98 0.65
CA LEU A 34 11.45 -10.69 0.92
C LEU A 34 11.34 -11.89 -0.03
N ASN A 35 11.14 -13.08 0.54
CA ASN A 35 11.10 -14.33 -0.24
C ASN A 35 9.76 -14.62 -0.92
N LEU A 36 8.72 -13.82 -0.62
CA LEU A 36 7.36 -14.03 -1.12
C LEU A 36 6.72 -12.70 -1.57
N PRO A 37 5.76 -12.75 -2.52
CA PRO A 37 4.93 -11.60 -2.85
C PRO A 37 4.23 -11.07 -1.60
N CYS A 38 4.35 -9.76 -1.37
CA CYS A 38 3.83 -9.12 -0.18
C CYS A 38 2.82 -8.03 -0.56
N SER A 39 1.73 -7.93 0.19
CA SER A 39 0.78 -6.82 0.11
C SER A 39 0.93 -5.94 1.34
N SER A 40 0.87 -4.62 1.16
CA SER A 40 0.90 -3.68 2.29
C SER A 40 -0.30 -2.75 2.29
N ILE A 41 -0.66 -2.29 3.48
CA ILE A 41 -1.68 -1.29 3.74
C ILE A 41 -1.12 -0.24 4.70
N GLU A 42 -1.40 1.02 4.41
CA GLU A 42 -1.01 2.16 5.23
C GLU A 42 -2.21 3.11 5.31
N ILE A 43 -2.65 3.45 6.52
CA ILE A 43 -3.74 4.39 6.78
C ILE A 43 -3.38 5.37 7.89
N ASN A 44 -3.81 6.63 7.76
CA ASN A 44 -3.86 7.57 8.87
C ASN A 44 -5.16 7.34 9.66
N ILE A 45 -5.02 7.09 10.96
CA ILE A 45 -6.14 6.83 11.87
C ILE A 45 -6.67 8.09 12.56
N GLU A 46 -5.92 9.19 12.55
CA GLU A 46 -6.35 10.48 13.16
C GLU A 46 -7.74 10.95 12.71
N PRO A 47 -8.20 10.74 11.46
CA PRO A 47 -9.55 11.14 11.04
C PRO A 47 -10.69 10.39 11.73
N PHE A 48 -10.41 9.36 12.52
CA PHE A 48 -11.40 8.56 13.27
C PHE A 48 -11.40 8.84 14.77
N LEU A 49 -10.53 9.73 15.26
CA LEU A 49 -10.53 10.21 16.65
C LEU A 49 -11.50 11.39 16.79
#